data_AF-A0A2E7CMC3-F1
#
_entry.id   AF-A0A2E7CMC3-F1
#
_cell.length_a   1.000
_cell.length_b   1.000
_cell.length_c   1.000
_cell.angle_alpha   90.00
_cell.angle_beta   90.00
_cell.angle_gamma   90.00
#
_symmetry.space_group_name_H-M   'P 1'
#
loop_
_entity.id
_entity.type
_entity.pdbx_description
1 polymer ?
#
loop_
_entity_poly.entity_id
_entity_poly.type
_entity_poly.pdbx_seq_one_letter_code
_entity_poly.pdbx_strand_id
1 'polypeptide(L)'
;MLFSVFLSCVEYDLDSISKGSSSDSGSQSALEELETESSETDNTSDDIQTNIPSEDTSLTTEPSDEPEIPDLTGGFDPHSDPHISTKLTGNVVTILMSLSDDWLEPAVAQRLLDNAVRFSSPVEDPRILIIRDDNHHGENQEDPTQIETWLNDLGFETALMNEPQDGIRSNILGGFHVVIFSNPGHPIDDLSSLNALHDFSIQGFGVIFQGDDITTPLSPLLEQLTRLQYIDNGVSYHGVSVDNNQGAAYEVWIEENTPL
;
A
#
# COMPACT_ATOMS: atom_id res chain seq x y z
N MET A 1 -8.63 25.03 -11.15
CA MET A 1 -7.52 24.08 -10.92
C MET A 1 -8.12 22.69 -10.96
N LEU A 2 -7.86 21.95 -12.03
CA LEU A 2 -8.08 20.51 -12.07
C LEU A 2 -6.68 19.90 -12.03
N PHE A 3 -6.40 19.08 -11.02
CA PHE A 3 -5.17 18.31 -10.95
C PHE A 3 -5.48 16.87 -11.39
N SER A 4 -4.71 16.39 -12.36
CA SER A 4 -4.75 15.00 -12.78
C SER A 4 -3.98 14.15 -11.78
N VAL A 5 -4.72 13.38 -11.00
CA VAL A 5 -4.16 12.22 -10.30
C VAL A 5 -3.79 11.21 -11.38
N PHE A 6 -2.52 10.83 -11.48
CA PHE A 6 -2.13 9.63 -12.22
C PHE A 6 -2.51 8.41 -11.38
N LEU A 7 -3.78 8.03 -11.45
CA LEU A 7 -4.16 6.65 -11.21
C LEU A 7 -3.79 5.91 -12.50
N SER A 8 -2.70 5.16 -12.51
CA SER A 8 -2.51 4.11 -13.52
C SER A 8 -3.50 2.99 -13.21
N CYS A 9 -4.77 3.21 -13.54
CA CYS A 9 -5.75 2.15 -13.61
C CYS A 9 -5.55 1.46 -14.96
N VAL A 10 -4.84 0.33 -14.98
CA VAL A 10 -4.95 -0.56 -16.13
C VAL A 10 -6.33 -1.22 -16.03
N GLU A 11 -7.34 -0.60 -16.65
CA GLU A 11 -8.65 -1.20 -16.80
C GLU A 11 -8.52 -2.47 -17.65
N TYR A 12 -8.93 -3.60 -17.08
CA TYR A 12 -9.39 -4.72 -17.88
C TYR A 12 -10.77 -4.37 -18.41
N ASP A 13 -10.90 -4.29 -19.74
CA ASP A 13 -12.16 -4.13 -20.45
C ASP A 13 -13.12 -5.28 -20.09
N LEU A 14 -14.05 -5.01 -19.18
CA LEU A 14 -15.14 -5.89 -18.76
C LEU A 14 -16.51 -5.31 -19.15
N ASP A 15 -16.56 -4.41 -20.14
CA ASP A 15 -17.79 -3.79 -20.61
C ASP A 15 -18.60 -4.74 -21.52
N SER A 16 -19.25 -5.73 -20.88
CA SER A 16 -20.49 -6.29 -21.41
C SER A 16 -21.45 -6.79 -20.33
N ILE A 17 -21.65 -6.04 -19.23
CA ILE A 17 -22.85 -6.25 -18.41
C ILE A 17 -23.56 -4.92 -18.14
N SER A 18 -24.77 -4.87 -18.66
CA SER A 18 -25.63 -3.71 -18.85
C SER A 18 -26.34 -3.21 -17.58
N LYS A 19 -26.70 -1.91 -17.66
CA LYS A 19 -27.80 -1.18 -16.95
C LYS A 19 -27.45 -0.72 -15.53
N GLY A 20 -27.80 0.48 -15.07
CA GLY A 20 -28.58 1.57 -15.66
C GLY A 20 -29.21 2.44 -14.57
N SER A 21 -29.23 3.76 -14.81
CA SER A 21 -30.21 4.77 -14.37
C SER A 21 -30.32 5.24 -12.90
N SER A 22 -30.43 6.59 -12.80
CA SER A 22 -31.11 7.48 -11.84
C SER A 22 -30.48 7.65 -10.45
N SER A 23 -29.86 8.79 -10.13
CA SER A 23 -30.42 10.12 -9.79
C SER A 23 -31.23 10.14 -8.49
N ASP A 24 -30.78 10.86 -7.46
CA ASP A 24 -31.30 12.19 -7.08
C ASP A 24 -30.60 12.72 -5.80
N SER A 25 -30.66 14.05 -5.69
CA SER A 25 -30.16 15.05 -4.77
C SER A 25 -30.52 14.93 -3.27
N GLY A 26 -29.72 15.61 -2.43
CA GLY A 26 -30.11 15.96 -1.06
C GLY A 26 -29.02 16.73 -0.30
N SER A 27 -29.37 17.92 0.21
CA SER A 27 -28.46 18.97 0.66
C SER A 27 -28.30 19.09 2.19
N GLN A 28 -27.24 19.80 2.59
CA GLN A 28 -27.12 20.80 3.68
C GLN A 28 -26.84 20.42 5.16
N SER A 29 -25.84 21.16 5.69
CA SER A 29 -25.72 21.78 7.04
C SER A 29 -25.36 20.85 8.21
N ALA A 30 -24.64 21.24 9.28
CA ALA A 30 -23.97 22.46 9.72
C ALA A 30 -22.99 22.09 10.87
N LEU A 31 -21.99 22.96 11.09
CA LEU A 31 -21.34 23.36 12.34
C LEU A 31 -21.56 22.49 13.59
N GLU A 32 -20.46 22.05 14.20
CA GLU A 32 -20.22 22.29 15.63
C GLU A 32 -18.72 22.21 15.96
N GLU A 33 -18.18 23.35 16.41
CA GLU A 33 -16.88 23.46 17.09
C GLU A 33 -17.01 22.87 18.49
N LEU A 34 -16.03 22.06 18.92
CA LEU A 34 -15.84 21.74 20.32
C LEU A 34 -14.34 21.69 20.63
N GLU A 35 -13.87 22.78 21.21
CA GLU A 35 -12.63 22.87 21.96
C GLU A 35 -12.70 21.89 23.15
N THR A 36 -11.62 21.13 23.41
CA THR A 36 -11.37 20.67 24.78
C THR A 36 -9.88 20.60 25.06
N GLU A 37 -9.51 21.28 26.14
CA GLU A 37 -8.18 21.48 26.68
C GLU A 37 -7.57 20.21 27.30
N SER A 38 -6.24 20.16 27.24
CA SER A 38 -5.27 19.72 28.27
C SER A 38 -5.56 18.49 29.15
N SER A 39 -4.59 17.58 29.25
CA SER A 39 -3.79 17.51 30.48
C SER A 39 -2.57 16.60 30.32
N GLU A 40 -1.42 17.15 30.70
CA GLU A 40 -0.18 16.44 31.01
C GLU A 40 -0.43 15.46 32.17
N THR A 41 0.06 14.23 32.04
CA THR A 41 0.52 13.46 33.20
C THR A 41 1.81 12.72 32.88
N ASP A 42 2.88 13.34 33.38
CA ASP A 42 4.14 12.75 33.82
C ASP A 42 3.88 11.57 34.77
N ASN A 43 4.50 10.40 34.53
CA ASN A 43 4.97 9.54 35.62
C ASN A 43 5.74 8.27 35.18
N THR A 44 6.97 8.23 35.67
CA THR A 44 7.68 7.10 36.31
C THR A 44 8.03 5.85 35.50
N SER A 45 9.34 5.78 35.25
CA SER A 45 10.18 4.59 35.11
C SER A 45 9.99 3.60 36.27
N ASP A 46 9.84 2.32 35.94
CA ASP A 46 10.06 1.21 36.87
C ASP A 46 10.97 0.16 36.22
N ASP A 47 12.11 -0.06 36.88
CA ASP A 47 13.10 -1.10 36.62
C ASP A 47 12.49 -2.49 36.87
N ILE A 48 12.45 -3.34 35.83
CA ILE A 48 12.14 -4.77 35.98
C ILE A 48 13.42 -5.59 35.82
N GLN A 49 13.85 -6.19 36.92
CA GLN A 49 14.92 -7.17 37.04
C GLN A 49 14.58 -8.46 36.28
N THR A 50 15.49 -8.89 35.40
CA THR A 50 15.43 -10.17 34.70
C THR A 50 16.05 -11.28 35.56
N ASN A 51 15.20 -12.19 36.06
CA ASN A 51 15.61 -13.51 36.57
C ASN A 51 15.34 -14.55 35.47
N ILE A 52 16.41 -15.07 34.85
CA ILE A 52 16.34 -16.16 33.88
C ILE A 52 16.74 -17.47 34.59
N PRO A 53 15.82 -18.43 34.79
CA PRO A 53 16.17 -19.79 35.15
C PRO A 53 16.60 -20.56 33.89
N SER A 54 17.77 -21.19 33.96
CA SER A 54 18.25 -22.13 32.96
C SER A 54 17.47 -23.44 33.08
N GLU A 55 16.66 -23.78 32.07
CA GLU A 55 16.05 -25.11 31.95
C GLU A 55 16.72 -25.93 30.86
N ASP A 56 17.36 -26.99 31.35
CA ASP A 56 17.87 -28.16 30.66
C ASP A 56 16.70 -28.94 30.04
N THR A 57 16.67 -29.07 28.72
CA THR A 57 15.70 -29.92 28.03
C THR A 57 16.42 -30.92 27.14
N SER A 58 16.28 -32.17 27.56
CA SER A 58 16.80 -33.37 26.92
C SER A 58 16.18 -33.60 25.54
N LEU A 59 17.02 -33.83 24.53
CA LEU A 59 16.62 -34.34 23.23
C LEU A 59 16.03 -35.76 23.35
N THR A 60 14.76 -35.89 23.00
CA THR A 60 14.13 -37.17 22.62
C THR A 60 13.82 -37.14 21.13
N THR A 61 14.55 -37.96 20.37
CA THR A 61 14.27 -38.27 18.96
C THR A 61 13.06 -39.19 18.85
N GLU A 62 11.98 -38.69 18.26
CA GLU A 62 10.85 -39.49 17.77
C GLU A 62 10.89 -39.61 16.23
N PRO A 63 10.34 -40.70 15.66
CA PRO A 63 10.49 -41.06 14.25
C PRO A 63 9.63 -40.21 13.32
N SER A 64 10.25 -39.78 12.22
CA SER A 64 9.65 -39.05 11.11
C SER A 64 8.80 -39.99 10.24
N ASP A 65 7.48 -39.92 10.39
CA ASP A 65 6.55 -40.32 9.33
C ASP A 65 6.52 -39.19 8.29
N GLU A 66 7.33 -39.38 7.25
CA GLU A 66 7.45 -38.47 6.10
C GLU A 66 6.15 -38.51 5.29
N PRO A 67 5.41 -37.39 5.16
CA PRO A 67 4.21 -37.35 4.33
C PRO A 67 4.62 -37.51 2.86
N GLU A 68 3.97 -38.44 2.16
CA GLU A 68 4.11 -38.61 0.71
C GLU A 68 3.84 -37.26 0.02
N ILE A 69 4.89 -36.64 -0.50
CA ILE A 69 4.79 -35.46 -1.35
C ILE A 69 4.09 -35.92 -2.64
N PRO A 70 2.90 -35.37 -2.99
CA PRO A 70 2.26 -35.71 -4.24
C PRO A 70 3.18 -35.35 -5.40
N ASP A 71 3.35 -36.31 -6.31
CA ASP A 71 4.15 -36.20 -7.51
C ASP A 71 3.65 -35.04 -8.39
N LEU A 72 4.33 -33.89 -8.28
CA LEU A 72 4.09 -32.67 -9.07
C LEU A 72 4.81 -32.72 -10.43
N THR A 73 5.15 -33.90 -10.96
CA THR A 73 5.69 -34.03 -12.33
C THR A 73 4.60 -34.08 -13.41
N GLY A 74 3.36 -33.73 -13.07
CA GLY A 74 2.26 -33.51 -14.02
C GLY A 74 2.67 -32.48 -15.07
N GLY A 75 3.09 -32.99 -16.24
CA GLY A 75 3.54 -32.19 -17.37
C GLY A 75 2.51 -31.12 -17.71
N PHE A 76 2.96 -29.87 -17.63
CA PHE A 76 2.24 -28.70 -18.11
C PHE A 76 1.91 -28.91 -19.60
N ASP A 77 0.65 -29.22 -19.88
CA ASP A 77 0.10 -29.23 -21.23
C ASP A 77 -0.45 -27.83 -21.53
N PRO A 78 0.27 -26.97 -22.30
CA PRO A 78 -0.14 -25.59 -22.60
C PRO A 78 -1.41 -25.49 -23.46
N HIS A 79 -2.03 -26.62 -23.81
CA HIS A 79 -3.20 -26.69 -24.68
C HIS A 79 -4.38 -27.48 -24.08
N SER A 80 -4.30 -27.85 -22.80
CA SER A 80 -5.44 -28.41 -22.07
C SER A 80 -6.39 -27.27 -21.64
N ASP A 81 -7.69 -27.48 -21.84
CA ASP A 81 -8.76 -26.48 -22.01
C ASP A 81 -8.76 -25.29 -20.99
N PRO A 82 -8.67 -24.04 -21.47
CA PRO A 82 -8.48 -22.81 -20.70
C PRO A 82 -9.79 -22.26 -20.11
N HIS A 83 -10.44 -23.01 -19.23
CA HIS A 83 -11.22 -22.33 -18.20
C HIS A 83 -10.21 -21.63 -17.31
N ILE A 84 -9.91 -20.40 -17.72
CA ILE A 84 -9.05 -19.45 -17.05
C ILE A 84 -9.55 -19.42 -15.61
N SER A 85 -8.91 -20.22 -14.75
CA SER A 85 -8.70 -19.79 -13.39
C SER A 85 -7.79 -18.59 -13.57
N THR A 86 -8.38 -17.45 -13.93
CA THR A 86 -7.77 -16.15 -13.79
C THR A 86 -7.55 -16.11 -12.31
N LYS A 87 -6.39 -16.59 -11.87
CA LYS A 87 -5.92 -16.37 -10.52
C LYS A 87 -6.11 -14.88 -10.35
N LEU A 88 -7.12 -14.51 -9.55
CA LEU A 88 -7.46 -13.11 -9.33
C LEU A 88 -6.18 -12.55 -8.74
N THR A 89 -5.40 -11.85 -9.55
CA THR A 89 -4.35 -11.00 -9.03
C THR A 89 -5.09 -9.78 -8.51
N GLY A 90 -4.92 -9.50 -7.23
CA GLY A 90 -5.48 -8.30 -6.64
C GLY A 90 -4.92 -7.08 -7.34
N ASN A 91 -5.72 -6.02 -7.36
CA ASN A 91 -5.33 -4.81 -8.05
C ASN A 91 -4.22 -4.12 -7.25
N VAL A 92 -3.16 -3.73 -7.96
CA VAL A 92 -2.07 -2.93 -7.39
C VAL A 92 -2.31 -1.47 -7.79
N VAL A 93 -2.29 -0.57 -6.80
CA VAL A 93 -2.35 0.88 -7.01
C VAL A 93 -1.03 1.48 -6.59
N THR A 94 -0.54 2.46 -7.35
CA THR A 94 0.66 3.23 -6.97
C THR A 94 0.32 4.71 -6.93
N ILE A 95 0.68 5.38 -5.84
CA ILE A 95 0.49 6.81 -5.59
C ILE A 95 1.88 7.44 -5.43
N LEU A 96 2.34 8.14 -6.48
CA LEU A 96 3.67 8.77 -6.54
C LEU A 96 3.67 10.17 -5.93
N MET A 97 3.38 10.27 -4.63
CA MET A 97 3.44 11.51 -3.84
C MET A 97 3.23 11.21 -2.36
N SER A 98 3.67 12.12 -1.47
CA SER A 98 3.17 12.15 -0.10
C SER A 98 1.74 12.66 -0.05
N LEU A 99 0.88 12.02 0.73
CA LEU A 99 -0.54 12.41 0.81
C LEU A 99 -0.77 13.50 1.86
N SER A 100 0.13 13.64 2.83
CA SER A 100 0.11 14.65 3.90
C SER A 100 0.84 15.95 3.56
N ASP A 101 1.33 16.11 2.32
CA ASP A 101 1.93 17.37 1.90
C ASP A 101 0.94 18.55 1.98
N ASP A 102 1.42 19.71 2.45
CA ASP A 102 0.62 20.93 2.66
C ASP A 102 -0.13 21.44 1.41
N TRP A 103 0.33 21.08 0.22
CA TRP A 103 -0.29 21.49 -1.04
C TRP A 103 -1.48 20.62 -1.45
N LEU A 104 -1.63 19.43 -0.86
CA LEU A 104 -2.73 18.52 -1.14
C LEU A 104 -3.86 18.73 -0.13
N GLU A 105 -5.02 19.19 -0.61
CA GLU A 105 -6.18 19.39 0.26
C GLU A 105 -6.63 18.04 0.87
N PRO A 106 -6.87 17.96 2.20
CA PRO A 106 -7.21 16.69 2.86
C PRO A 106 -8.41 15.95 2.24
N ALA A 107 -9.43 16.68 1.77
CA ALA A 107 -10.58 16.08 1.10
C ALA A 107 -10.22 15.40 -0.24
N VAL A 108 -9.20 15.90 -0.93
CA VAL A 108 -8.67 15.28 -2.15
C VAL A 108 -7.88 14.02 -1.81
N ALA A 109 -7.04 14.06 -0.77
CA ALA A 109 -6.31 12.89 -0.28
C ALA A 109 -7.26 11.76 0.17
N GLN A 110 -8.30 12.10 0.95
CA GLN A 110 -9.35 11.15 1.37
C GLN A 110 -10.04 10.51 0.17
N ARG A 111 -10.47 11.32 -0.81
CA ARG A 111 -11.12 10.79 -2.02
C ARG A 111 -10.18 9.90 -2.84
N LEU A 112 -8.89 10.23 -2.90
CA LEU A 112 -7.90 9.41 -3.55
C LEU A 112 -7.75 8.05 -2.85
N LEU A 113 -7.67 8.05 -1.52
CA LEU A 113 -7.58 6.84 -0.71
C LEU A 113 -8.84 5.97 -0.84
N ASP A 114 -10.05 6.54 -0.76
CA ASP A 114 -11.31 5.81 -0.95
C ASP A 114 -11.34 5.10 -2.32
N ASN A 115 -11.02 5.84 -3.38
CA ASN A 115 -10.97 5.28 -4.74
C ASN A 115 -9.90 4.18 -4.87
N ALA A 116 -8.71 4.39 -4.31
CA ALA A 116 -7.62 3.42 -4.35
C ALA A 116 -7.99 2.13 -3.61
N VAL A 117 -8.56 2.23 -2.41
CA VAL A 117 -9.02 1.08 -1.62
C VAL A 117 -10.10 0.31 -2.36
N ARG A 118 -11.15 0.99 -2.84
CA ARG A 118 -12.27 0.37 -3.58
C ARG A 118 -11.84 -0.26 -4.91
N PHE A 119 -10.85 0.32 -5.57
CA PHE A 119 -10.28 -0.27 -6.76
C PHE A 119 -9.41 -1.50 -6.42
N SER A 120 -8.62 -1.41 -5.35
CA SER A 120 -7.68 -2.47 -4.95
C SER A 120 -8.37 -3.76 -4.50
N SER A 121 -9.59 -3.67 -3.95
CA SER A 121 -10.33 -4.81 -3.40
C SER A 121 -11.81 -4.81 -3.78
N PRO A 122 -12.37 -5.96 -4.21
CA PRO A 122 -13.80 -6.09 -4.48
C PRO A 122 -14.65 -6.28 -3.21
N VAL A 123 -14.04 -6.34 -2.03
CA VAL A 123 -14.74 -6.50 -0.74
C VAL A 123 -15.39 -5.17 -0.36
N GLU A 124 -16.67 -5.20 0.03
CA GLU A 124 -17.46 -4.00 0.35
C GLU A 124 -16.88 -3.21 1.54
N ASP A 125 -16.47 -3.93 2.60
CA ASP A 125 -15.87 -3.37 3.82
C ASP A 125 -14.48 -4.01 4.07
N PRO A 126 -13.44 -3.61 3.32
CA PRO A 126 -12.12 -4.22 3.44
C PRO A 126 -11.43 -3.78 4.74
N ARG A 127 -10.90 -4.76 5.48
CA ARG A 127 -9.88 -4.53 6.52
C ARG A 127 -8.54 -4.14 5.89
N ILE A 128 -7.95 -3.04 6.34
CA ILE A 128 -6.76 -2.42 5.75
C ILE A 128 -5.59 -2.48 6.72
N LEU A 129 -4.43 -2.96 6.26
CA LEU A 129 -3.17 -2.83 6.98
C LEU A 129 -2.35 -1.71 6.35
N ILE A 130 -1.94 -0.73 7.15
CA ILE A 130 -1.05 0.34 6.75
C ILE A 130 0.31 0.02 7.33
N ILE A 131 1.33 0.02 6.48
CA ILE A 131 2.70 -0.31 6.84
C ILE A 131 3.55 0.91 6.55
N ARG A 132 4.16 1.44 7.61
CA ARG A 132 5.20 2.46 7.53
C ARG A 132 6.53 1.77 7.26
N ASP A 133 7.13 2.08 6.14
CA ASP A 133 8.48 1.64 5.78
C ASP A 133 9.51 2.11 6.81
N ASP A 134 10.50 1.27 7.13
CA ASP A 134 11.52 1.57 8.14
C ASP A 134 12.73 2.34 7.58
N ASN A 135 12.87 2.38 6.25
CA ASN A 135 13.86 3.14 5.49
C ASN A 135 13.42 4.58 5.17
N HIS A 136 12.45 5.11 5.92
CA HIS A 136 11.87 6.45 5.70
C HIS A 136 12.81 7.64 6.02
N HIS A 137 14.01 7.42 6.58
CA HIS A 137 15.04 8.43 6.96
C HIS A 137 14.55 9.68 7.73
N GLY A 138 13.41 9.56 8.38
CA GLY A 138 12.77 10.65 9.12
C GLY A 138 11.90 11.59 8.30
N GLU A 139 11.70 11.33 7.01
CA GLU A 139 10.83 12.12 6.13
C GLU A 139 9.35 11.77 6.34
N ASN A 140 8.50 12.79 6.32
CA ASN A 140 7.03 12.71 6.40
C ASN A 140 6.50 11.60 7.32
N GLN A 141 7.03 11.55 8.55
CA GLN A 141 6.76 10.46 9.51
C GLN A 141 5.29 10.30 9.89
N GLU A 142 4.52 11.37 9.72
CA GLU A 142 3.09 11.41 10.05
C GLU A 142 2.21 10.92 8.89
N ASP A 143 2.74 10.72 7.68
CA ASP A 143 1.96 10.32 6.49
C ASP A 143 1.16 9.03 6.75
N PRO A 144 1.75 7.94 7.29
CA PRO A 144 1.01 6.71 7.57
C PRO A 144 -0.09 6.90 8.63
N THR A 145 0.17 7.69 9.67
CA THR A 145 -0.81 8.02 10.73
C THR A 145 -1.96 8.85 10.18
N GLN A 146 -1.65 9.78 9.26
CA GLN A 146 -2.65 10.62 8.64
C GLN A 146 -3.53 9.84 7.65
N ILE A 147 -2.93 8.91 6.89
CA ILE A 147 -3.64 7.93 6.06
C ILE A 147 -4.59 7.08 6.91
N GLU A 148 -4.12 6.57 8.05
CA GLU A 148 -4.95 5.80 8.99
C GLU A 148 -6.16 6.61 9.46
N THR A 149 -5.92 7.85 9.90
CA THR A 149 -6.98 8.78 10.34
C THR A 149 -8.01 8.99 9.24
N TRP A 150 -7.58 9.31 8.02
CA TRP A 150 -8.46 9.54 6.89
C TRP A 150 -9.28 8.32 6.49
N LEU A 151 -8.70 7.12 6.52
CA LEU A 151 -9.43 5.90 6.21
C LEU A 151 -10.44 5.53 7.31
N ASN A 152 -10.11 5.77 8.57
CA ASN A 152 -11.05 5.61 9.68
C ASN A 152 -12.22 6.61 9.58
N ASP A 153 -11.95 7.86 9.20
CA ASP A 153 -12.99 8.88 8.96
C ASP A 153 -13.95 8.49 7.82
N LEU A 154 -13.45 7.73 6.83
CA LEU A 154 -14.22 7.15 5.74
C LEU A 154 -14.99 5.87 6.15
N GLY A 155 -14.77 5.36 7.37
CA GLY A 155 -15.45 4.21 7.93
C GLY A 155 -14.78 2.86 7.69
N PHE A 156 -13.55 2.83 7.16
CA PHE A 156 -12.80 1.58 6.99
C PHE A 156 -12.22 1.08 8.33
N GLU A 157 -12.09 -0.25 8.47
CA GLU A 157 -11.33 -0.84 9.58
C GLU A 157 -9.84 -0.86 9.21
N THR A 158 -9.03 -0.13 9.97
CA THR A 158 -7.59 0.00 9.71
C THR A 158 -6.75 -0.54 10.86
N ALA A 159 -5.51 -0.92 10.55
CA ALA A 159 -4.44 -1.11 11.53
C ALA A 159 -3.15 -0.53 10.95
N LEU A 160 -2.41 0.23 11.76
CA LEU A 160 -1.09 0.73 11.44
C LEU A 160 0.02 -0.11 12.09
N MET A 161 1.10 -0.37 11.37
CA MET A 161 2.33 -0.92 11.91
C MET A 161 3.57 -0.34 11.25
N ASN A 162 4.70 -0.42 11.95
CA ASN A 162 6.02 -0.21 11.35
C ASN A 162 6.50 -1.51 10.71
N GLU A 163 7.16 -1.39 9.57
CA GLU A 163 7.92 -2.48 8.95
C GLU A 163 8.97 -3.02 9.94
N PRO A 164 9.08 -4.36 10.08
CA PRO A 164 10.17 -4.97 10.82
C PRO A 164 11.50 -4.76 10.09
N GLN A 165 12.62 -4.66 10.82
CA GLN A 165 13.97 -4.47 10.28
C GLN A 165 14.43 -5.48 9.20
N ASP A 166 13.83 -6.67 9.15
CA ASP A 166 14.14 -7.71 8.15
C ASP A 166 13.02 -7.83 7.10
N GLY A 167 12.20 -6.79 6.97
CA GLY A 167 10.96 -6.69 6.22
C GLY A 167 9.79 -7.55 6.72
N ILE A 168 8.70 -7.50 5.96
CA ILE A 168 7.41 -8.11 6.26
C ILE A 168 7.42 -9.59 5.85
N ARG A 169 6.68 -10.39 6.61
CA ARG A 169 6.39 -11.80 6.31
C ARG A 169 4.90 -11.98 6.02
N SER A 170 4.56 -12.92 5.13
CA SER A 170 3.17 -13.12 4.67
C SER A 170 2.17 -13.43 5.79
N ASN A 171 2.62 -13.98 6.92
CA ASN A 171 1.73 -14.24 8.07
C ASN A 171 1.22 -12.97 8.75
N ILE A 172 1.96 -11.86 8.65
CA ILE A 172 1.56 -10.54 9.21
C ILE A 172 0.37 -9.97 8.42
N LEU A 173 0.30 -10.28 7.12
CA LEU A 173 -0.76 -9.80 6.22
C LEU A 173 -2.09 -10.56 6.41
N GLY A 174 -2.10 -11.59 7.25
CA GLY A 174 -3.27 -12.44 7.48
C GLY A 174 -4.46 -11.68 8.07
N GLY A 175 -5.63 -11.82 7.42
CA GLY A 175 -6.88 -11.22 7.89
C GLY A 175 -7.15 -9.80 7.37
N PHE A 176 -6.24 -9.25 6.55
CA PHE A 176 -6.45 -8.00 5.82
C PHE A 176 -6.85 -8.29 4.37
N HIS A 177 -7.51 -7.33 3.73
CA HIS A 177 -7.92 -7.41 2.33
C HIS A 177 -7.13 -6.44 1.45
N VAL A 178 -6.62 -5.37 2.04
CA VAL A 178 -5.80 -4.34 1.40
C VAL A 178 -4.59 -4.08 2.29
N VAL A 179 -3.42 -3.96 1.68
CA VAL A 179 -2.20 -3.49 2.34
C VAL A 179 -1.75 -2.20 1.67
N ILE A 180 -1.54 -1.16 2.47
CA ILE A 180 -0.95 0.11 2.05
C ILE A 180 0.49 0.14 2.56
N PHE A 181 1.45 0.10 1.66
CA PHE A 181 2.85 0.27 1.97
C PHE A 181 3.24 1.72 1.70
N SER A 182 3.52 2.47 2.76
CA SER A 182 3.80 3.91 2.74
C SER A 182 5.28 4.15 3.00
N ASN A 183 5.97 4.67 1.99
CA ASN A 183 7.36 5.11 2.06
C ASN A 183 7.48 6.47 1.35
N PRO A 184 7.22 7.59 2.04
CA PRO A 184 7.05 8.88 1.37
C PRO A 184 8.30 9.36 0.61
N GLY A 185 9.50 9.02 1.08
CA GLY A 185 10.74 9.67 0.62
C GLY A 185 11.86 8.75 0.16
N HIS A 186 11.71 7.42 0.26
CA HIS A 186 12.79 6.50 -0.08
C HIS A 186 12.32 5.27 -0.87
N PRO A 187 13.27 4.54 -1.49
CA PRO A 187 12.98 3.26 -2.09
C PRO A 187 12.75 2.17 -1.02
N ILE A 188 11.84 1.24 -1.32
CA ILE A 188 11.64 0.00 -0.55
C ILE A 188 12.90 -0.86 -0.66
N ASP A 189 13.66 -1.02 0.42
CA ASP A 189 14.95 -1.73 0.43
C ASP A 189 14.83 -3.20 0.86
N ASP A 190 13.73 -3.57 1.50
CA ASP A 190 13.47 -4.94 1.95
C ASP A 190 12.83 -5.85 0.88
N LEU A 191 13.63 -6.79 0.37
CA LEU A 191 13.17 -7.78 -0.59
C LEU A 191 12.11 -8.74 0.01
N SER A 192 12.17 -9.02 1.31
CA SER A 192 11.16 -9.82 2.03
C SER A 192 9.79 -9.17 1.97
N SER A 193 9.71 -7.85 2.18
CA SER A 193 8.49 -7.06 2.06
C SER A 193 7.92 -7.11 0.66
N LEU A 194 8.75 -6.87 -0.37
CA LEU A 194 8.30 -6.95 -1.77
C LEU A 194 7.77 -8.34 -2.12
N ASN A 195 8.43 -9.41 -1.67
CA ASN A 195 7.96 -10.77 -1.88
C ASN A 195 6.63 -11.03 -1.16
N ALA A 196 6.48 -10.60 0.09
CA ALA A 196 5.25 -10.78 0.85
C ALA A 196 4.06 -10.03 0.21
N LEU A 197 4.28 -8.80 -0.26
CA LEU A 197 3.27 -8.00 -0.96
C LEU A 197 2.92 -8.59 -2.33
N HIS A 198 3.90 -9.11 -3.06
CA HIS A 198 3.65 -9.85 -4.29
C HIS A 198 2.84 -11.11 -4.06
N ASP A 199 3.20 -11.90 -3.05
CA ASP A 199 2.46 -13.11 -2.70
C ASP A 199 1.03 -12.78 -2.24
N PHE A 200 0.83 -11.64 -1.57
CA PHE A 200 -0.49 -11.14 -1.19
C PHE A 200 -1.32 -10.75 -2.43
N SER A 201 -0.73 -10.04 -3.39
CA SER A 201 -1.43 -9.63 -4.61
C SER A 201 -1.81 -10.82 -5.49
N ILE A 202 -0.92 -11.82 -5.69
CA ILE A 202 -1.25 -13.02 -6.48
C ILE A 202 -2.32 -13.91 -5.82
N GLN A 203 -2.68 -13.67 -4.57
CA GLN A 203 -3.79 -14.34 -3.88
C GLN A 203 -5.13 -13.61 -4.08
N GLY A 204 -5.15 -12.44 -4.71
CA GLY A 204 -6.36 -11.66 -4.99
C GLY A 204 -6.58 -10.47 -4.07
N PHE A 205 -5.64 -10.19 -3.16
CA PHE A 205 -5.75 -9.07 -2.23
C PHE A 205 -5.13 -7.79 -2.78
N GLY A 206 -5.66 -6.65 -2.37
CA GLY A 206 -5.23 -5.34 -2.85
C GLY A 206 -3.89 -4.90 -2.27
N VAL A 207 -3.04 -4.29 -3.08
CA VAL A 207 -1.79 -3.65 -2.63
C VAL A 207 -1.78 -2.21 -3.11
N ILE A 208 -1.48 -1.28 -2.21
CA ILE A 208 -1.33 0.14 -2.51
C ILE A 208 0.08 0.54 -2.11
N PHE A 209 0.85 1.02 -3.07
CA PHE A 209 2.16 1.63 -2.85
C PHE A 209 1.99 3.14 -2.82
N GLN A 210 2.52 3.81 -1.79
CA GLN A 210 2.49 5.26 -1.69
C GLN A 210 3.88 5.80 -1.33
N GLY A 211 4.38 6.74 -2.14
CA GLY A 211 5.73 7.30 -1.99
C GLY A 211 6.28 7.90 -3.29
N ASP A 212 7.14 8.90 -3.19
CA ASP A 212 7.79 9.52 -4.36
C ASP A 212 8.80 8.57 -5.01
N ASP A 213 9.68 7.99 -4.19
CA ASP A 213 10.78 7.14 -4.63
C ASP A 213 10.43 5.65 -4.77
N ILE A 214 9.14 5.30 -4.71
CA ILE A 214 8.66 3.92 -4.70
C ILE A 214 8.88 3.17 -6.02
N THR A 215 9.34 3.85 -7.05
CA THR A 215 9.71 3.22 -8.33
C THR A 215 11.20 2.93 -8.44
N THR A 216 12.02 3.50 -7.57
CA THR A 216 13.48 3.36 -7.64
C THR A 216 13.89 1.89 -7.60
N PRO A 217 14.62 1.40 -8.61
CA PRO A 217 14.74 -0.02 -8.87
C PRO A 217 15.79 -0.63 -7.95
N LEU A 218 15.34 -1.16 -6.82
CA LEU A 218 16.13 -2.08 -6.00
C LEU A 218 15.83 -3.55 -6.37
N SER A 219 14.68 -3.80 -7.01
CA SER A 219 14.26 -5.14 -7.43
C SER A 219 13.39 -5.10 -8.70
N PRO A 220 13.57 -6.03 -9.67
CA PRO A 220 12.65 -6.21 -10.79
C PRO A 220 11.22 -6.57 -10.38
N LEU A 221 11.00 -6.97 -9.12
CA LEU A 221 9.69 -7.30 -8.60
C LEU A 221 8.80 -6.05 -8.45
N LEU A 222 9.41 -4.89 -8.15
CA LEU A 222 8.69 -3.64 -7.95
C LEU A 222 8.09 -3.13 -9.28
N GLU A 223 8.85 -3.23 -10.37
CA GLU A 223 8.34 -2.97 -11.73
C GLU A 223 7.22 -3.96 -12.11
N GLN A 224 7.32 -5.24 -11.71
CA GLN A 224 6.25 -6.21 -11.96
C GLN A 224 4.96 -5.89 -11.20
N LEU A 225 5.08 -5.42 -9.95
CA LEU A 225 3.94 -5.06 -9.11
C LEU A 225 3.28 -3.76 -9.57
N THR A 226 4.07 -2.70 -9.71
CA THR A 226 3.58 -1.35 -10.01
C THR A 226 3.32 -1.14 -11.49
N ARG A 227 3.96 -1.94 -12.36
CA ARG A 227 4.04 -1.74 -13.82
C ARG A 227 4.74 -0.43 -14.22
N LEU A 228 5.43 0.20 -13.27
CA LEU A 228 6.16 1.43 -13.49
C LEU A 228 7.64 1.11 -13.69
N GLN A 229 8.18 1.63 -14.80
CA GLN A 229 9.61 1.59 -15.06
C GLN A 229 10.24 2.89 -14.55
N TYR A 230 11.21 2.75 -13.65
CA TYR A 230 12.02 3.89 -13.24
C TYR A 230 12.98 4.32 -14.34
N ILE A 231 13.05 5.62 -14.56
CA ILE A 231 13.96 6.26 -15.51
C ILE A 231 15.05 7.01 -14.77
N ASP A 232 14.65 8.01 -13.96
CA ASP A 232 15.49 8.80 -13.08
C ASP A 232 14.64 9.44 -11.97
N ASN A 233 15.29 10.03 -10.96
CA ASN A 233 14.66 10.73 -9.83
C ASN A 233 14.44 12.22 -10.09
N GLY A 234 14.50 12.67 -11.34
CA GLY A 234 14.10 14.02 -11.74
C GLY A 234 14.95 15.17 -11.18
N VAL A 235 16.16 14.95 -10.65
CA VAL A 235 16.94 16.01 -9.95
C VAL A 235 17.30 17.24 -10.79
N SER A 236 17.12 17.19 -12.12
CA SER A 236 17.29 18.34 -12.99
C SER A 236 16.37 18.33 -14.22
N TYR A 237 15.88 19.50 -14.62
CA TYR A 237 15.14 19.71 -15.86
C TYR A 237 15.78 20.85 -16.67
N HIS A 238 16.15 20.57 -17.94
CA HIS A 238 16.85 21.53 -18.82
C HIS A 238 18.10 22.17 -18.19
N GLY A 239 18.84 21.41 -17.37
CA GLY A 239 20.06 21.86 -16.71
C GLY A 239 19.83 22.73 -15.46
N VAL A 240 18.58 22.88 -15.03
CA VAL A 240 18.22 23.52 -13.75
C VAL A 240 17.96 22.40 -12.74
N SER A 241 18.55 22.49 -11.55
CA SER A 241 18.25 21.56 -10.46
C SER A 241 16.82 21.82 -9.98
N VAL A 242 16.07 20.75 -9.75
CA VAL A 242 14.66 20.77 -9.27
C VAL A 242 14.46 19.85 -8.07
N ASP A 243 15.57 19.28 -7.58
CA ASP A 243 15.65 18.33 -6.48
C ASP A 243 15.15 18.94 -5.15
N ASN A 244 14.51 18.14 -4.29
CA ASN A 244 14.05 18.58 -2.96
C ASN A 244 13.16 19.83 -2.98
N ASN A 245 12.28 19.96 -3.98
CA ASN A 245 11.48 21.16 -4.22
C ASN A 245 12.32 22.45 -4.42
N GLN A 246 13.61 22.33 -4.73
CA GLN A 246 14.49 23.45 -5.04
C GLN A 246 14.40 23.77 -6.53
N GLY A 247 13.43 24.56 -6.95
CA GLY A 247 13.32 24.94 -8.36
C GLY A 247 11.95 25.46 -8.76
N ALA A 248 11.69 25.46 -10.07
CA ALA A 248 10.36 25.74 -10.60
C ALA A 248 9.49 24.48 -10.49
N ALA A 249 8.24 24.61 -10.05
CA ALA A 249 7.25 23.56 -10.18
C ALA A 249 6.82 23.42 -11.64
N TYR A 250 6.69 22.19 -12.14
CA TYR A 250 6.25 21.91 -13.51
C TYR A 250 4.82 21.40 -13.49
N GLU A 251 4.00 21.95 -14.37
CA GLU A 251 2.64 21.46 -14.62
C GLU A 251 2.71 20.42 -15.74
N VAL A 252 2.34 19.18 -15.43
CA VAL A 252 2.24 18.09 -16.41
C VAL A 252 0.82 18.05 -16.93
N TRP A 253 0.69 18.03 -18.25
CA TRP A 253 -0.59 17.91 -18.94
C TRP A 253 -0.58 16.61 -19.74
N ILE A 254 -1.64 15.83 -19.62
CA ILE A 254 -1.91 14.73 -20.56
C ILE A 254 -2.78 15.32 -21.67
N GLU A 255 -2.37 15.16 -22.93
CA GLU A 255 -3.23 15.56 -24.05
C GLU A 255 -4.51 14.72 -24.04
N GLU A 256 -5.67 15.35 -24.30
CA GLU A 256 -7.02 14.75 -24.24
C GLU A 256 -7.21 13.46 -25.07
N ASN A 257 -6.23 13.08 -25.91
CA ASN A 257 -6.28 11.91 -26.77
C ASN A 257 -5.08 10.96 -26.59
N THR A 258 -4.34 11.08 -25.48
CA THR A 258 -3.30 10.10 -25.15
C THR A 258 -4.00 8.80 -24.77
N PRO A 259 -3.83 7.68 -25.52
CA PRO A 259 -4.40 6.40 -25.11
C PRO A 259 -3.81 6.01 -23.76
N LEU A 260 -4.67 5.73 -22.79
CA LEU A 260 -4.29 5.08 -21.53
C LEU A 260 -4.02 3.60 -21.78
#